data_AF-A0A015IWS2-F1
#
_entry.id   AF-A0A015IWS2-F1
#
_cell.length_a   1.000
_cell.length_b   1.000
_cell.length_c   1.000
_cell.angle_alpha   90.00
_cell.angle_beta   90.00
_cell.angle_gamma   90.00
#
_symmetry.space_group_name_H-M   'P 1'
#
loop_
_entity.id
_entity.type
_entity.pdbx_description
1 polymer ?
#
loop_
_entity_poly.entity_id
_entity_poly.type
_entity_poly.pdbx_seq_one_letter_code
_entity_poly.pdbx_strand_id
1 'polypeptide(L)'
;MEWYAHWKIDYENHKLRHDENIGNVHIDELIGESISCEICYLIKDTPEVFRKFWKILQKFEYTIKDYNAETIRALLNLLSIDSEERNNYTKGRTRDALDVMVESIRYLKQPVLREKGLKIIIIVIMMDCIENDKEDETMDRLIGNKELIRYGYILENWNVNIRFGEFYEWYKEAITDFIECKD
;
A
#
# COMPACT_ATOMS: atom_id res chain seq x y z
N MET A 1 -3.85 -16.86 0.46
CA MET A 1 -2.45 -16.70 0.89
C MET A 1 -2.45 -16.53 2.40
N GLU A 2 -1.57 -17.21 3.14
CA GLU A 2 -1.61 -17.22 4.62
C GLU A 2 -1.49 -15.82 5.24
N TRP A 3 -0.59 -14.97 4.73
CA TRP A 3 -0.37 -13.61 5.26
C TRP A 3 -1.63 -12.74 5.25
N TYR A 4 -2.34 -12.67 4.11
CA TYR A 4 -3.55 -11.85 3.97
C TYR A 4 -4.69 -12.37 4.85
N ALA A 5 -4.77 -13.70 5.05
CA ALA A 5 -5.79 -14.28 5.91
C ALA A 5 -5.58 -13.86 7.38
N HIS A 6 -4.33 -13.90 7.88
CA HIS A 6 -4.01 -13.38 9.21
C HIS A 6 -4.29 -11.88 9.32
N TRP A 7 -3.76 -11.09 8.38
CA TRP A 7 -4.01 -9.65 8.33
C TRP A 7 -5.51 -9.30 8.38
N LYS A 8 -6.33 -10.02 7.60
CA LYS A 8 -7.77 -9.79 7.53
C LYS A 8 -8.45 -10.08 8.86
N ILE A 9 -8.10 -11.21 9.50
CA ILE A 9 -8.64 -11.60 10.81
C ILE A 9 -8.27 -10.55 11.87
N ASP A 10 -7.00 -10.11 11.89
CA ASP A 10 -6.52 -9.12 12.86
C ASP A 10 -7.24 -7.78 12.69
N TYR A 11 -7.39 -7.31 11.45
CA TYR A 11 -8.12 -6.08 11.14
C TYR A 11 -9.60 -6.17 11.51
N GLU A 12 -10.30 -7.24 11.12
CA GLU A 12 -11.73 -7.42 11.38
C GLU A 12 -12.00 -7.55 12.89
N ASN A 13 -11.20 -8.32 13.62
CA ASN A 13 -11.33 -8.46 15.07
C ASN A 13 -11.10 -7.14 15.80
N HIS A 14 -10.08 -6.37 15.40
CA HIS A 14 -9.81 -5.08 16.00
C HIS A 14 -10.92 -4.06 15.68
N LYS A 15 -11.44 -4.06 14.45
CA LYS A 15 -12.56 -3.20 14.05
C LYS A 15 -13.84 -3.51 14.83
N LEU A 16 -14.14 -4.80 15.04
CA LEU A 16 -15.25 -5.21 15.89
C LEU A 16 -15.13 -4.66 17.31
N ARG A 17 -13.91 -4.59 17.87
CA ARG A 17 -13.70 -3.96 19.20
C ARG A 17 -14.01 -2.47 19.19
N HIS A 18 -13.76 -1.75 18.09
CA HIS A 18 -14.21 -0.36 18.00
C HIS A 18 -15.74 -0.26 17.97
N ASP A 19 -16.41 -1.17 17.28
CA ASP A 19 -17.87 -1.20 17.16
C ASP A 19 -18.56 -1.64 18.48
N GLU A 20 -18.00 -2.62 19.18
CA GLU A 20 -18.50 -3.15 20.46
C GLU A 20 -18.20 -2.21 21.64
N ASN A 21 -17.11 -1.43 21.59
CA ASN A 21 -16.68 -0.52 22.66
C ASN A 21 -17.13 0.93 22.47
N ILE A 22 -18.25 1.18 21.75
CA ILE A 22 -18.84 2.52 21.68
C ILE A 22 -19.26 2.97 23.10
N GLY A 23 -18.37 3.72 23.77
CA GLY A 23 -18.65 4.47 24.99
C GLY A 23 -17.65 4.38 26.14
N ASN A 24 -16.75 3.39 26.21
CA ASN A 24 -15.98 3.14 27.47
C ASN A 24 -14.50 2.72 27.34
N VAL A 25 -13.91 2.60 26.14
CA VAL A 25 -12.46 2.33 25.99
C VAL A 25 -11.79 3.53 25.34
N HIS A 26 -10.76 4.08 25.98
CA HIS A 26 -9.96 5.15 25.39
C HIS A 26 -9.22 4.61 24.16
N ILE A 27 -9.22 5.35 23.05
CA ILE A 27 -8.50 4.97 21.81
C ILE A 27 -7.05 4.55 22.11
N ASP A 28 -6.41 5.23 23.06
CA ASP A 28 -5.05 4.96 23.51
C ASP A 28 -4.82 3.53 24.05
N GLU A 29 -5.86 2.85 24.52
CA GLU A 29 -5.79 1.46 24.99
C GLU A 29 -5.84 0.43 23.85
N LEU A 30 -6.30 0.84 22.66
CA LEU A 30 -6.43 -0.01 21.46
C LEU A 30 -5.32 0.25 20.43
N ILE A 31 -4.56 1.33 20.57
CA ILE A 31 -3.42 1.64 19.70
C ILE A 31 -2.38 0.51 19.80
N GLY A 32 -1.90 0.05 18.64
CA GLY A 32 -0.88 -1.00 18.54
C GLY A 32 -1.44 -2.42 18.36
N GLU A 33 -2.75 -2.63 18.52
CA GLU A 33 -3.36 -3.94 18.27
C GLU A 33 -3.50 -4.27 16.78
N SER A 34 -3.77 -3.26 15.94
CA SER A 34 -3.84 -3.40 14.49
C SER A 34 -3.31 -2.17 13.80
N ILE A 35 -2.15 -2.30 13.15
CA ILE A 35 -1.46 -1.19 12.52
C ILE A 35 -2.15 -0.65 11.25
N SER A 36 -3.15 -1.36 10.72
CA SER A 36 -3.96 -0.92 9.57
C SER A 36 -5.21 -0.12 9.94
N CYS A 37 -5.52 -0.03 11.24
CA CYS A 37 -6.73 0.61 11.74
C CYS A 37 -6.80 2.10 11.36
N GLU A 38 -7.89 2.50 10.70
CA GLU A 38 -8.16 3.88 10.33
C GLU A 38 -8.52 4.78 11.51
N ILE A 39 -9.02 4.20 12.60
CA ILE A 39 -9.47 4.92 13.80
C ILE A 39 -8.28 5.21 14.73
N CYS A 40 -7.40 4.22 14.93
CA CYS A 40 -6.20 4.35 15.76
C CYS A 40 -5.12 5.23 15.13
N TYR A 41 -5.03 5.27 13.80
CA TYR A 41 -3.93 5.93 13.09
C TYR A 41 -4.42 7.01 12.12
N LEU A 42 -5.06 8.05 12.67
CA LEU A 42 -5.62 9.15 11.89
C LEU A 42 -4.55 9.92 11.11
N ILE A 43 -4.84 10.15 9.82
CA ILE A 43 -3.99 10.97 8.95
C ILE A 43 -4.16 12.45 9.33
N LYS A 44 -3.07 13.09 9.74
CA LYS A 44 -3.05 14.54 10.03
C LYS A 44 -2.67 15.38 8.80
N ASP A 45 -1.68 14.90 8.05
CA ASP A 45 -1.20 15.49 6.81
C ASP A 45 -0.70 14.39 5.87
N THR A 46 -0.71 14.65 4.57
CA THR A 46 -0.19 13.73 3.56
C THR A 46 0.88 14.43 2.72
N PRO A 47 2.16 14.03 2.86
CA PRO A 47 3.26 14.58 2.06
C PRO A 47 3.06 14.35 0.56
N GLU A 48 3.46 15.30 -0.28
CA GLU A 48 3.31 15.19 -1.74
C GLU A 48 4.05 13.97 -2.31
N VAL A 49 5.24 13.67 -1.77
CA VAL A 49 6.00 12.46 -2.12
C VAL A 49 5.20 11.18 -1.86
N PHE A 50 4.42 11.14 -0.77
CA PHE A 50 3.54 10.02 -0.47
C PHE A 50 2.38 9.95 -1.46
N ARG A 51 1.78 11.08 -1.84
CA ARG A 51 0.70 11.08 -2.85
C ARG A 51 1.18 10.55 -4.20
N LYS A 52 2.38 10.95 -4.64
CA LYS A 52 2.99 10.42 -5.87
C LYS A 52 3.21 8.91 -5.74
N PHE A 53 3.85 8.47 -4.67
CA PHE A 53 4.08 7.05 -4.40
C PHE A 53 2.77 6.23 -4.40
N TRP A 54 1.75 6.71 -3.69
CA TRP A 54 0.48 6.02 -3.52
C TRP A 54 -0.23 5.82 -4.86
N LYS A 55 -0.28 6.86 -5.68
CA LYS A 55 -0.84 6.80 -7.05
C LYS A 55 -0.15 5.73 -7.88
N ILE A 56 1.17 5.60 -7.78
CA ILE A 56 1.93 4.60 -8.54
C ILE A 56 1.68 3.19 -7.97
N LEU A 57 1.66 3.02 -6.65
CA LEU A 57 1.42 1.71 -6.04
C LEU A 57 0.06 1.13 -6.45
N GLN A 58 -0.98 1.96 -6.50
CA GLN A 58 -2.32 1.55 -6.95
C GLN A 58 -2.35 1.03 -8.39
N LYS A 59 -1.43 1.50 -9.25
CA LYS A 59 -1.26 0.99 -10.62
C LYS A 59 -0.78 -0.46 -10.65
N PHE A 60 0.02 -0.87 -9.67
CA PHE A 60 0.55 -2.24 -9.57
C PHE A 60 -0.36 -3.17 -8.75
N GLU A 61 -1.02 -2.64 -7.72
CA GLU A 61 -1.92 -3.41 -6.86
C GLU A 61 -3.24 -2.66 -6.65
N TYR A 62 -4.18 -2.88 -7.57
CA TYR A 62 -5.49 -2.23 -7.53
C TYR A 62 -6.38 -2.69 -6.35
N THR A 63 -6.01 -3.76 -5.64
CA THR A 63 -6.80 -4.22 -4.48
C THR A 63 -6.50 -3.45 -3.20
N ILE A 64 -5.52 -2.54 -3.19
CA ILE A 64 -5.32 -1.65 -2.04
C ILE A 64 -6.46 -0.64 -1.98
N LYS A 65 -7.10 -0.55 -0.82
CA LYS A 65 -8.23 0.35 -0.56
C LYS A 65 -7.73 1.74 -0.19
N ASP A 66 -6.90 1.78 0.85
CA ASP A 66 -6.64 3.01 1.60
C ASP A 66 -5.41 2.85 2.50
N TYR A 67 -4.96 3.95 3.09
CA TYR A 67 -3.80 4.03 3.96
C TYR A 67 -4.12 4.75 5.27
N ASN A 68 -3.18 4.74 6.21
CA ASN A 68 -3.27 5.49 7.46
C ASN A 68 -1.96 6.20 7.78
N ALA A 69 -1.86 6.82 8.97
CA ALA A 69 -0.66 7.53 9.38
C ALA A 69 0.60 6.62 9.45
N GLU A 70 0.43 5.33 9.78
CA GLU A 70 1.56 4.39 9.83
C GLU A 70 2.07 4.03 8.44
N THR A 71 1.19 3.92 7.44
CA THR A 71 1.62 3.73 6.05
C THR A 71 2.46 4.91 5.57
N ILE A 72 2.06 6.14 5.91
CA ILE A 72 2.83 7.36 5.58
C ILE A 72 4.18 7.34 6.30
N ARG A 73 4.18 7.07 7.61
CA ARG A 73 5.38 6.99 8.43
C ARG A 73 6.36 5.94 7.91
N ALA A 74 5.86 4.79 7.47
CA ALA A 74 6.67 3.72 6.90
C ALA A 74 7.39 4.15 5.62
N LEU A 75 6.68 4.83 4.70
CA LEU A 75 7.32 5.36 3.48
C LEU A 75 8.40 6.40 3.81
N LEU A 76 8.10 7.32 4.73
CA LEU A 76 9.07 8.34 5.15
C LEU A 76 10.30 7.71 5.83
N ASN A 77 10.10 6.67 6.63
CA ASN A 77 11.19 5.89 7.21
C ASN A 77 12.02 5.22 6.10
N LEU A 78 11.39 4.62 5.08
CA LEU A 78 12.10 4.04 3.94
C LEU A 78 12.94 5.09 3.20
N LEU A 79 12.39 6.29 2.93
CA LEU A 79 13.11 7.42 2.32
C LEU A 79 14.30 7.89 3.15
N SER A 80 14.23 7.76 4.47
CA SER A 80 15.32 8.16 5.37
C SER A 80 16.47 7.16 5.46
N ILE A 81 16.27 5.91 4.98
CA ILE A 81 17.32 4.88 4.96
C ILE A 81 18.24 5.14 3.77
N ASP A 82 19.55 5.05 3.99
CA ASP A 82 20.55 5.19 2.94
C ASP A 82 20.35 4.15 1.82
N SER A 83 20.62 4.56 0.58
CA SER A 83 20.41 3.74 -0.61
C SER A 83 21.12 2.38 -0.57
N GLU A 84 22.32 2.29 0.02
CA GLU A 84 23.08 1.04 0.12
C GLU A 84 22.42 0.07 1.11
N GLU A 85 21.94 0.56 2.26
CA GLU A 85 21.19 -0.23 3.23
C GLU A 85 19.81 -0.63 2.69
N ARG A 86 19.17 0.26 1.92
CA ARG A 86 17.84 0.02 1.33
C ARG A 86 17.84 -1.08 0.28
N ASN A 87 18.96 -1.28 -0.43
CA ASN A 87 19.13 -2.42 -1.34
C ASN A 87 19.04 -3.77 -0.60
N ASN A 88 19.23 -3.78 0.72
CA ASN A 88 19.11 -4.96 1.56
C ASN A 88 17.71 -5.13 2.18
N TYR A 89 16.67 -5.11 1.35
CA TYR A 89 15.26 -5.13 1.75
C TYR A 89 14.80 -6.38 2.53
N THR A 90 15.66 -7.39 2.69
CA THR A 90 15.33 -8.64 3.39
C THR A 90 15.68 -8.61 4.89
N LYS A 91 16.37 -7.57 5.38
CA LYS A 91 16.74 -7.45 6.79
C LYS A 91 16.88 -6.00 7.25
N GLY A 92 17.04 -5.83 8.56
CA GLY A 92 17.29 -4.53 9.19
C GLY A 92 16.13 -3.56 9.03
N ARG A 93 16.45 -2.26 9.09
CA ARG A 93 15.45 -1.18 9.07
C ARG A 93 14.60 -1.17 7.80
N THR A 94 15.18 -1.57 6.67
CA THR A 94 14.46 -1.64 5.39
C THR A 94 13.35 -2.68 5.44
N ARG A 95 13.66 -3.89 5.95
CA ARG A 95 12.63 -4.93 6.13
C ARG A 95 11.56 -4.45 7.09
N ASP A 96 11.95 -3.92 8.24
CA ASP A 96 10.99 -3.52 9.28
C ASP A 96 10.05 -2.42 8.77
N ALA A 97 10.56 -1.45 7.98
CA ALA A 97 9.72 -0.43 7.38
C ALA A 97 8.82 -0.98 6.25
N LEU A 98 9.28 -1.96 5.47
CA LEU A 98 8.45 -2.65 4.47
C LEU A 98 7.35 -3.50 5.12
N ASP A 99 7.64 -4.16 6.24
CA ASP A 99 6.68 -4.96 7.01
C ASP A 99 5.56 -4.04 7.51
N VAL A 100 5.91 -2.94 8.19
CA VAL A 100 4.94 -1.91 8.62
C VAL A 100 4.16 -1.36 7.44
N MET A 101 4.82 -1.09 6.31
CA MET A 101 4.14 -0.53 5.15
C MET A 101 3.08 -1.48 4.59
N VAL A 102 3.40 -2.76 4.43
CA VAL A 102 2.48 -3.77 3.92
C VAL A 102 1.37 -4.07 4.92
N GLU A 103 1.68 -4.15 6.22
CA GLU A 103 0.69 -4.44 7.25
C GLU A 103 -0.29 -3.28 7.51
N SER A 104 0.15 -2.03 7.35
CA SER A 104 -0.68 -0.84 7.60
C SER A 104 -1.60 -0.46 6.45
N ILE A 105 -1.36 -0.98 5.24
CA ILE A 105 -2.26 -0.78 4.10
C ILE A 105 -3.59 -1.48 4.36
N ARG A 106 -4.70 -0.80 4.06
CA ARG A 106 -6.02 -1.43 4.01
C ARG A 106 -6.28 -1.98 2.62
N TYR A 107 -6.77 -3.21 2.55
CA TYR A 107 -7.07 -3.90 1.31
C TYR A 107 -8.58 -4.04 1.10
N LEU A 108 -9.05 -3.88 -0.14
CA LEU A 108 -10.43 -4.13 -0.56
C LEU A 108 -10.75 -5.62 -0.56
N LYS A 109 -9.79 -6.41 -1.02
CA LYS A 109 -9.86 -7.86 -1.18
C LYS A 109 -8.44 -8.42 -1.18
N GLN A 110 -8.33 -9.74 -1.22
CA GLN A 110 -7.03 -10.41 -1.25
C GLN A 110 -6.13 -9.81 -2.34
N PRO A 111 -4.92 -9.35 -1.99
CA PRO A 111 -3.96 -8.84 -2.94
C PRO A 111 -3.64 -9.81 -4.05
N VAL A 112 -3.43 -9.25 -5.24
CA VAL A 112 -2.95 -9.98 -6.39
C VAL A 112 -1.48 -10.34 -6.20
N LEU A 113 -0.68 -9.37 -5.75
CA LEU A 113 0.71 -9.54 -5.40
C LEU A 113 0.81 -10.29 -4.06
N ARG A 114 1.73 -11.24 -4.01
CA ARG A 114 2.14 -11.81 -2.72
C ARG A 114 2.86 -10.75 -1.90
N GLU A 115 2.87 -10.91 -0.59
CA GLU A 115 3.56 -10.01 0.35
C GLU A 115 4.98 -9.65 -0.11
N LYS A 116 5.79 -10.64 -0.47
CA LYS A 116 7.16 -10.43 -0.99
C LYS A 116 7.19 -9.63 -2.31
N GLY A 117 6.23 -9.87 -3.21
CA GLY A 117 6.12 -9.11 -4.46
C GLY A 117 5.73 -7.66 -4.19
N LEU A 118 4.79 -7.43 -3.27
CA LEU A 118 4.39 -6.09 -2.87
C LEU A 118 5.58 -5.31 -2.27
N LYS A 119 6.38 -5.93 -1.39
CA LYS A 119 7.60 -5.33 -0.83
C LYS A 119 8.61 -4.93 -1.91
N ILE A 120 8.81 -5.78 -2.92
CA ILE A 120 9.70 -5.49 -4.05
C ILE A 120 9.18 -4.31 -4.87
N ILE A 121 7.88 -4.30 -5.21
CA ILE A 121 7.26 -3.20 -5.96
C ILE A 121 7.40 -1.88 -5.19
N ILE A 122 7.19 -1.87 -3.88
CA ILE A 122 7.36 -0.67 -3.04
C ILE A 122 8.79 -0.13 -3.16
N ILE A 123 9.81 -0.98 -3.06
CA ILE A 123 11.22 -0.58 -3.23
C ILE A 123 11.49 -0.03 -4.63
N VAL A 124 10.97 -0.67 -5.67
CA VAL A 124 11.18 -0.23 -7.06
C VAL A 124 10.53 1.13 -7.31
N ILE A 125 9.29 1.35 -6.86
CA ILE A 125 8.61 2.66 -6.98
C ILE A 125 9.43 3.73 -6.25
N MET A 126 9.90 3.43 -5.05
CA MET A 126 10.73 4.31 -4.25
C MET A 126 12.02 4.73 -4.98
N MET A 127 12.80 3.76 -5.43
CA MET A 127 14.09 4.04 -6.06
C MET A 127 13.90 4.68 -7.45
N ASP A 128 13.08 4.07 -8.30
CA ASP A 128 13.05 4.47 -9.70
C ASP A 128 12.07 5.63 -9.92
N CYS A 129 10.87 5.59 -9.35
CA CYS A 129 9.84 6.60 -9.64
C CYS A 129 9.91 7.83 -8.72
N ILE A 130 10.30 7.64 -7.45
CA ILE A 130 10.36 8.73 -6.48
C ILE A 130 11.72 9.41 -6.49
N GLU A 131 12.82 8.67 -6.36
CA GLU A 131 14.17 9.25 -6.29
C GLU A 131 14.73 9.61 -7.68
N ASN A 132 14.46 8.80 -8.69
CA ASN A 132 15.05 8.98 -10.04
C ASN A 132 14.08 9.54 -11.09
N ASP A 133 12.80 9.73 -10.75
CA ASP A 133 11.74 10.24 -11.64
C ASP A 133 11.56 9.42 -12.94
N LYS A 134 11.73 8.10 -12.86
CA LYS A 134 11.66 7.14 -13.97
C LYS A 134 10.38 6.32 -13.98
N GLU A 135 9.24 6.96 -13.70
CA GLU A 135 7.96 6.25 -13.63
C GLU A 135 7.68 5.49 -14.93
N ASP A 136 7.67 6.18 -16.08
CA ASP A 136 7.33 5.58 -17.38
C ASP A 136 8.27 4.42 -17.75
N GLU A 137 9.59 4.60 -17.60
CA GLU A 137 10.59 3.56 -17.83
C GLU A 137 10.37 2.33 -16.93
N THR A 138 10.00 2.58 -15.67
CA THR A 138 9.72 1.54 -14.68
C THR A 138 8.47 0.75 -15.04
N MET A 139 7.42 1.44 -15.50
CA MET A 139 6.20 0.80 -15.98
C MET A 139 6.52 -0.10 -17.18
N ASP A 140 7.20 0.42 -18.19
CA ASP A 140 7.57 -0.34 -19.40
C ASP A 140 8.42 -1.58 -19.08
N ARG A 141 9.34 -1.47 -18.11
CA ARG A 141 10.23 -2.57 -17.71
C ARG A 141 9.49 -3.67 -16.92
N LEU A 142 8.53 -3.30 -16.08
CA LEU A 142 7.84 -4.24 -15.19
C LEU A 142 6.62 -4.88 -15.84
N ILE A 143 5.94 -4.16 -16.73
CA ILE A 143 4.77 -4.66 -17.45
C ILE A 143 5.21 -5.79 -18.40
N GLY A 144 4.62 -6.97 -18.23
CA GLY A 144 4.92 -8.14 -19.08
C GLY A 144 6.25 -8.83 -18.81
N ASN A 145 6.95 -8.51 -17.71
CA ASN A 145 8.20 -9.18 -17.35
C ASN A 145 7.96 -10.66 -17.00
N LYS A 146 8.41 -11.55 -17.90
CA LYS A 146 8.16 -13.00 -17.82
C LYS A 146 8.71 -13.66 -16.55
N GLU A 147 9.82 -13.18 -15.99
CA GLU A 147 10.39 -13.76 -14.78
C GLU A 147 9.57 -13.36 -13.54
N LEU A 148 9.17 -12.10 -13.46
CA LEU A 148 8.34 -11.61 -12.36
C LEU A 148 6.94 -12.26 -12.39
N ILE A 149 6.41 -12.52 -13.59
CA ILE A 149 5.20 -13.33 -13.80
C ILE A 149 5.41 -14.77 -13.31
N ARG A 150 6.49 -15.41 -13.79
CA ARG A 150 6.80 -16.82 -13.49
C ARG A 150 6.97 -17.07 -11.99
N TYR A 151 7.57 -16.14 -11.26
CA TYR A 151 7.79 -16.28 -9.81
C TYR A 151 6.65 -15.69 -8.96
N GLY A 152 5.57 -15.20 -9.59
CA GLY A 152 4.41 -14.65 -8.88
C GLY A 152 4.70 -13.32 -8.17
N TYR A 153 5.70 -12.58 -8.65
CA TYR A 153 6.04 -11.25 -8.18
C TYR A 153 5.28 -10.13 -8.92
N ILE A 154 4.77 -10.39 -10.15
CA ILE A 154 3.90 -9.51 -10.99
C ILE A 154 2.93 -10.40 -11.81
N LEU A 155 1.86 -9.88 -12.42
CA LEU A 155 0.94 -10.62 -13.31
C LEU A 155 1.14 -10.39 -14.83
N GLU A 156 0.61 -11.34 -15.62
CA GLU A 156 0.75 -11.49 -17.07
C GLU A 156 0.15 -10.33 -17.90
N ASN A 157 0.85 -9.96 -18.98
CA ASN A 157 0.79 -8.74 -19.80
C ASN A 157 -0.60 -8.31 -20.33
N TRP A 158 -1.62 -9.18 -20.27
CA TRP A 158 -2.96 -8.93 -20.82
C TRP A 158 -3.95 -8.30 -19.83
N ASN A 159 -3.73 -8.45 -18.52
CA ASN A 159 -4.64 -7.92 -17.49
C ASN A 159 -4.34 -6.47 -17.11
N VAL A 160 -3.15 -5.97 -17.39
CA VAL A 160 -2.69 -4.67 -16.90
C VAL A 160 -3.35 -3.54 -17.70
N ASN A 161 -3.36 -3.58 -19.03
CA ASN A 161 -3.99 -2.55 -19.86
C ASN A 161 -5.52 -2.46 -19.68
N ILE A 162 -6.21 -3.59 -19.48
CA ILE A 162 -7.65 -3.61 -19.16
C ILE A 162 -7.88 -3.04 -17.74
N ARG A 163 -7.08 -3.45 -16.75
CA ARG A 163 -7.19 -2.93 -15.38
C ARG A 163 -6.78 -1.47 -15.24
N PHE A 164 -5.85 -0.97 -16.05
CA PHE A 164 -5.52 0.45 -16.11
C PHE A 164 -6.67 1.27 -16.68
N GLY A 165 -7.32 0.76 -17.72
CA GLY A 165 -8.55 1.37 -18.25
C GLY A 165 -9.66 1.39 -17.20
N GLU A 166 -9.95 0.24 -16.59
CA GLU A 166 -10.98 0.13 -15.54
C GLU A 166 -10.65 0.96 -14.28
N PHE A 167 -9.38 1.00 -13.85
CA PHE A 167 -8.92 1.85 -12.76
C PHE A 167 -9.03 3.34 -13.12
N TYR A 168 -8.68 3.73 -14.34
CA TYR A 168 -8.75 5.12 -14.78
C TYR A 168 -10.20 5.61 -14.90
N GLU A 169 -11.13 4.77 -15.39
CA GLU A 169 -12.56 5.11 -15.40
C GLU A 169 -13.14 5.13 -13.99
N TRP A 170 -12.87 4.11 -13.15
CA TRP A 170 -13.32 4.12 -11.75
C TRP A 170 -12.75 5.32 -10.97
N TYR A 171 -11.48 5.69 -11.18
CA TYR A 171 -10.84 6.85 -10.53
C TYR A 171 -11.48 8.18 -10.96
N LYS A 172 -11.86 8.32 -12.24
CA LYS A 172 -12.63 9.49 -12.70
C LYS A 172 -14.00 9.54 -12.05
N GLU A 173 -14.72 8.43 -12.00
CA GLU A 173 -16.04 8.33 -11.37
C GLU A 173 -15.93 8.66 -9.87
N ALA A 174 -15.02 8.03 -9.14
CA ALA A 174 -14.82 8.24 -7.71
C ALA A 174 -14.39 9.68 -7.35
N ILE A 175 -13.62 10.36 -8.21
CA ILE A 175 -13.28 11.78 -8.03
C ILE A 175 -14.49 12.68 -8.32
N THR A 176 -15.27 12.36 -9.36
CA THR A 176 -16.45 13.13 -9.74
C THR A 176 -17.50 13.06 -8.61
N ASP A 177 -17.76 11.87 -8.09
CA ASP A 177 -18.66 11.65 -6.94
C ASP A 177 -18.17 12.38 -5.67
N PHE A 178 -16.86 12.48 -5.47
CA PHE A 178 -16.27 13.19 -4.33
C PHE A 178 -16.38 14.73 -4.45
N ILE A 179 -16.43 15.25 -5.68
CA ILE A 179 -16.62 16.68 -5.96
C ILE A 179 -18.11 17.04 -5.88
N GLU A 180 -19.01 16.18 -6.37
CA GLU A 180 -20.46 16.41 -6.35
C GLU A 180 -21.10 16.24 -4.96
N CYS A 181 -20.47 15.51 -4.03
CA CYS A 181 -20.92 15.42 -2.63
C CYS A 181 -20.52 16.62 -1.74
N LYS A 182 -19.87 17.65 -2.29
CA LYS A 182 -19.42 18.84 -1.54
C LYS A 182 -20.23 20.11 -1.76
N ASP A 183 -21.32 20.03 -2.53
CA ASP A 183 -22.31 21.10 -2.67
C ASP A 183 -23.58 20.81 -1.86
#